data_AF-A0AAW2C964-F1
#
_entry.id   AF-A0AAW2C964-F1
#
_cell.length_a   1.000
_cell.length_b   1.000
_cell.length_c   1.000
_cell.angle_alpha   90.00
_cell.angle_beta   90.00
_cell.angle_gamma   90.00
#
_symmetry.space_group_name_H-M   'P 1'
#
loop_
_entity.id
_entity.type
_entity.pdbx_description
1 polymer ?
#
loop_
_entity_poly.entity_id
_entity_poly.type
_entity_poly.pdbx_seq_one_letter_code
_entity_poly.pdbx_strand_id
1 'polypeptide(L)'
;MNRESVHSSPYFGWNNETSKNLVWRVTSATQEQKFNATFELIKNVNRDAHQYLKDVPKEKWALTFDEGYYYGAMTTKVSECFNGVLKGARSLPIMEMVKYTWFKLNAYFNDCRNKSIAQLNSEKKWCKYALDIFMRNKAKVEHHRVTRLSVQQQSYQVDTPHNPGTTGHGDHTNGVNLLQRTCTC
;
A
#
# COMPACT_ATOMS: atom_id res chain seq x y z
N MET A 1 -17.60 7.36 4.97
CA MET A 1 -17.00 6.36 5.87
C MET A 1 -15.71 5.94 5.21
N ASN A 2 -14.57 6.14 5.88
CA ASN A 2 -13.26 5.93 5.27
C ASN A 2 -12.69 4.60 5.76
N ARG A 3 -11.64 4.09 5.11
CA ARG A 3 -11.03 2.80 5.46
C ARG A 3 -10.59 2.71 6.93
N GLU A 4 -10.11 3.81 7.53
CA GLU A 4 -9.79 3.88 8.98
C GLU A 4 -11.00 3.65 9.89
N SER A 5 -12.18 4.12 9.47
CA SER A 5 -13.44 3.92 10.19
C SER A 5 -13.88 2.46 10.18
N VAL A 6 -13.47 1.67 9.17
CA VAL A 6 -13.75 0.23 9.09
C VAL A 6 -12.83 -0.54 10.05
N HIS A 7 -11.56 -0.15 10.16
CA HIS A 7 -10.58 -0.81 11.04
C HIS A 7 -10.77 -0.48 12.52
N SER A 8 -11.25 0.72 12.84
CA SER A 8 -11.31 1.25 14.22
C SER A 8 -12.73 1.33 14.78
N SER A 9 -13.76 0.82 14.09
CA SER A 9 -15.14 0.92 14.58
C SER A 9 -15.34 0.08 15.85
N PRO A 10 -15.67 0.70 17.01
CA PRO A 10 -15.96 -0.03 18.25
C PRO A 10 -17.34 -0.70 18.25
N TYR A 11 -18.17 -0.44 17.22
CA TYR A 11 -19.55 -0.95 17.12
C TYR A 11 -19.65 -2.34 16.48
N PHE A 12 -18.55 -2.85 15.93
CA PHE A 12 -18.52 -4.17 15.31
C PHE A 12 -17.48 -5.00 16.03
N GLY A 13 -17.88 -6.15 16.55
CA GLY A 13 -17.06 -7.06 17.35
C GLY A 13 -15.91 -7.67 16.56
N TRP A 14 -14.93 -6.86 16.15
CA TRP A 14 -13.63 -7.26 15.61
C TRP A 14 -12.74 -7.83 16.72
N ASN A 15 -13.30 -8.59 17.65
CA ASN A 15 -12.62 -8.94 18.90
C ASN A 15 -11.63 -10.10 18.74
N ASN A 16 -11.59 -10.75 17.58
CA ASN A 16 -10.60 -11.78 17.28
C ASN A 16 -9.55 -11.28 16.27
N GLU A 17 -8.30 -11.67 16.51
CA GLU A 17 -7.13 -11.26 15.73
C GLU A 17 -7.21 -11.75 14.28
N THR A 18 -7.83 -12.91 14.05
CA THR A 18 -8.02 -13.50 12.72
C THR A 18 -8.91 -12.62 11.83
N SER A 19 -10.02 -12.08 12.36
CA SER A 19 -10.93 -11.20 11.61
C SER A 19 -10.24 -9.90 11.26
N LYS A 20 -9.51 -9.29 12.21
CA LYS A 20 -8.74 -8.07 11.94
C LYS A 20 -7.74 -8.28 10.79
N ASN A 21 -7.01 -9.39 10.82
CA ASN A 21 -6.06 -9.75 9.78
C ASN A 21 -6.72 -9.98 8.41
N LEU A 22 -7.88 -10.67 8.37
CA LEU A 22 -8.61 -10.87 7.12
C LEU A 22 -9.17 -9.57 6.54
N VAL A 23 -9.70 -8.70 7.41
CA VAL A 23 -10.20 -7.37 7.03
C VAL A 23 -9.07 -6.52 6.46
N TRP A 24 -7.91 -6.52 7.12
CA TRP A 24 -6.71 -5.85 6.61
C TRP A 24 -6.28 -6.37 5.24
N ARG A 25 -6.28 -7.69 5.06
CA ARG A 25 -5.91 -8.31 3.78
C ARG A 25 -6.87 -7.95 2.66
N VAL A 26 -8.19 -7.95 2.92
CA VAL A 26 -9.18 -7.62 1.89
C VAL A 26 -9.20 -6.13 1.58
N THR A 27 -9.04 -5.25 2.58
CA THR A 27 -9.03 -3.80 2.36
C THR A 27 -7.78 -3.38 1.58
N SER A 28 -6.65 -4.03 1.83
CA SER A 28 -5.34 -3.74 1.22
C SER A 28 -5.09 -4.48 -0.10
N ALA A 29 -5.99 -5.37 -0.52
CA ALA A 29 -5.82 -6.14 -1.75
C ALA A 29 -5.77 -5.19 -2.95
N THR A 30 -4.71 -5.29 -3.76
CA THR A 30 -4.53 -4.51 -5.00
C THR A 30 -5.18 -5.17 -6.21
N GLN A 31 -5.69 -6.39 -6.05
CA GLN A 31 -6.19 -7.22 -7.14
C GLN A 31 -7.51 -7.86 -6.75
N GLU A 32 -8.42 -7.91 -7.71
CA GLU A 32 -9.78 -8.39 -7.51
C GLU A 32 -9.85 -9.86 -7.12
N GLN A 33 -8.97 -10.71 -7.67
CA GLN A 33 -8.92 -12.12 -7.29
C GLN A 33 -8.56 -12.30 -5.81
N LYS A 34 -7.52 -11.60 -5.33
CA LYS A 34 -7.11 -11.65 -3.91
C LYS A 34 -8.17 -11.04 -3.00
N PHE A 35 -8.82 -9.96 -3.45
CA PHE A 35 -9.94 -9.36 -2.76
C PHE A 35 -11.07 -10.38 -2.60
N ASN A 36 -11.58 -10.96 -3.69
CA ASN A 36 -12.71 -11.89 -3.68
C ASN A 36 -12.41 -13.12 -2.82
N ALA A 37 -11.22 -13.72 -2.97
CA ALA A 37 -10.80 -14.85 -2.14
C ALA A 37 -10.78 -14.52 -0.64
N THR A 38 -10.23 -13.35 -0.27
CA THR A 38 -10.19 -12.93 1.13
C THR A 38 -11.57 -12.53 1.65
N PHE A 39 -12.41 -11.92 0.81
CA PHE A 39 -13.76 -11.51 1.17
C PHE A 39 -14.64 -12.71 1.51
N GLU A 40 -14.58 -13.79 0.72
CA GLU A 40 -15.28 -15.05 1.04
C GLU A 40 -14.74 -15.73 2.30
N LEU A 41 -13.44 -15.62 2.60
CA LEU A 41 -12.91 -16.12 3.87
C LEU A 41 -13.50 -15.39 5.08
N ILE A 42 -13.74 -14.08 4.99
CA ILE A 42 -14.37 -13.30 6.07
C ILE A 42 -15.77 -13.84 6.35
N LYS A 43 -16.54 -14.21 5.32
CA LYS A 43 -17.88 -14.80 5.49
C LYS A 43 -17.88 -16.05 6.37
N ASN A 44 -16.83 -16.86 6.30
CA ASN A 44 -16.70 -18.09 7.08
C ASN A 44 -16.27 -17.81 8.54
N VAL A 45 -15.48 -16.76 8.77
CA VAL A 45 -14.94 -16.42 10.09
C VAL A 45 -15.86 -15.48 10.87
N ASN A 46 -16.48 -14.53 10.19
CA ASN A 46 -17.32 -13.49 10.78
C ASN A 46 -18.37 -13.02 9.76
N ARG A 47 -19.56 -13.63 9.82
CA ARG A 47 -20.68 -13.33 8.89
C ARG A 47 -21.18 -11.90 9.03
N ASP A 48 -21.23 -11.37 10.24
CA ASP A 48 -21.72 -10.01 10.51
C ASP A 48 -20.78 -8.97 9.89
N ALA A 49 -19.47 -9.17 10.01
CA ALA A 49 -18.46 -8.34 9.35
C ALA A 49 -18.58 -8.41 7.83
N HIS A 50 -18.76 -9.60 7.26
CA HIS A 50 -18.94 -9.76 5.82
C HIS A 50 -20.19 -9.03 5.33
N GLN A 51 -21.32 -9.18 6.03
CA GLN A 51 -22.57 -8.52 5.68
C GLN A 51 -22.43 -7.00 5.74
N TYR A 52 -21.84 -6.50 6.81
CA TYR A 52 -21.57 -5.08 6.97
C TYR A 52 -20.71 -4.51 5.82
N LEU A 53 -19.59 -5.17 5.50
CA LEU A 53 -18.70 -4.73 4.42
C LEU A 53 -19.37 -4.79 3.05
N LYS A 54 -20.32 -5.71 2.86
CA LYS A 54 -21.14 -5.80 1.66
C LYS A 54 -22.10 -4.60 1.52
N ASP A 55 -22.58 -4.06 2.64
CA ASP A 55 -23.52 -2.94 2.68
C ASP A 55 -22.83 -1.57 2.48
N VAL A 56 -21.50 -1.51 2.69
CA VAL A 56 -20.71 -0.30 2.43
C VAL A 56 -20.14 -0.32 1.00
N PRO A 57 -20.29 0.76 0.21
CA PRO A 57 -19.71 0.87 -1.13
C PRO A 57 -18.20 0.56 -1.12
N LYS A 58 -17.77 -0.37 -1.98
CA LYS A 58 -16.41 -0.94 -1.96
C LYS A 58 -15.33 0.10 -2.24
N GLU A 59 -15.66 1.11 -3.05
CA GLU A 59 -14.78 2.22 -3.42
C GLU A 59 -14.33 3.03 -2.18
N LYS A 60 -15.09 2.98 -1.09
CA LYS A 60 -14.79 3.70 0.16
C LYS A 60 -13.83 2.96 1.08
N TRP A 61 -13.60 1.66 0.87
CA TRP A 61 -12.87 0.83 1.83
C TRP A 61 -11.98 -0.26 1.23
N ALA A 62 -12.02 -0.55 -0.07
CA ALA A 62 -11.27 -1.64 -0.70
C ALA A 62 -10.36 -1.12 -1.84
N LEU A 63 -9.07 -1.45 -1.79
CA LEU A 63 -8.05 -0.76 -2.60
C LEU A 63 -8.15 -1.15 -4.06
N THR A 64 -8.62 -2.37 -4.31
CA THR A 64 -8.93 -2.88 -5.64
C THR A 64 -9.94 -2.01 -6.40
N PHE A 65 -10.87 -1.37 -5.69
CA PHE A 65 -11.97 -0.59 -6.28
C PHE A 65 -11.82 0.92 -6.07
N ASP A 66 -10.73 1.33 -5.42
CA ASP A 66 -10.36 2.74 -5.31
C ASP A 66 -9.73 3.11 -6.66
N GLU A 67 -10.46 3.83 -7.53
CA GLU A 67 -10.05 4.20 -8.91
C GLU A 67 -8.86 5.19 -8.94
N GLY A 68 -7.89 5.04 -8.03
CA GLY A 68 -6.79 5.97 -7.81
C GLY A 68 -7.18 7.20 -6.98
N TYR A 69 -8.37 7.23 -6.38
CA TYR A 69 -8.77 8.31 -5.49
C TYR A 69 -8.03 8.18 -4.15
N TYR A 70 -7.76 9.33 -3.51
CA TYR A 70 -6.98 9.42 -2.26
C TYR A 70 -7.70 8.85 -1.02
N TYR A 71 -8.76 8.04 -1.19
CA TYR A 71 -9.42 7.38 -0.07
C TYR A 71 -8.53 6.27 0.54
N GLY A 72 -7.54 5.80 -0.22
CA GLY A 72 -6.51 4.83 0.15
C GLY A 72 -5.31 5.37 0.94
N ALA A 73 -5.38 6.56 1.55
CA ALA A 73 -4.42 6.95 2.59
C ALA A 73 -4.66 6.08 3.85
N MET A 74 -4.25 4.81 3.74
CA MET A 74 -4.46 3.73 4.72
C MET A 74 -3.72 3.91 6.04
N THR A 75 -3.00 5.01 6.20
CA THR A 75 -2.02 5.12 7.26
C THR A 75 -2.35 6.27 8.17
N THR A 76 -2.86 5.92 9.35
CA THR A 76 -2.74 6.71 10.59
C THR A 76 -1.36 7.35 10.72
N LYS A 77 -0.33 6.76 10.10
CA LYS A 77 1.01 7.33 9.95
C LYS A 77 1.04 8.83 9.60
N VAL A 78 0.12 9.37 8.78
CA VAL A 78 0.14 10.82 8.49
C VAL A 78 -0.31 11.62 9.72
N SER A 79 -1.42 11.24 10.35
CA SER A 79 -1.90 11.89 11.57
C SER A 79 -0.98 11.63 12.77
N GLU A 80 -0.40 10.44 12.90
CA GLU A 80 0.62 10.06 13.88
C GLU A 80 1.94 10.81 13.67
N CYS A 81 2.42 10.94 12.43
CA CYS A 81 3.59 11.74 12.10
C CYS A 81 3.35 13.20 12.48
N PHE A 82 2.19 13.74 12.11
CA PHE A 82 1.81 15.11 12.46
C PHE A 82 1.67 15.28 13.97
N ASN A 83 1.06 14.32 14.66
CA ASN A 83 0.98 14.27 16.12
C ASN A 83 2.35 14.19 16.80
N GLY A 84 3.32 13.52 16.16
CA GLY A 84 4.71 13.45 16.57
C GLY A 84 5.44 14.78 16.41
N VAL A 85 5.27 15.45 15.26
CA VAL A 85 5.79 16.80 15.02
C VAL A 85 5.22 17.79 16.04
N LEU A 86 3.92 17.70 16.31
CA LEU A 86 3.24 18.58 17.25
C LEU A 86 3.43 18.21 18.72
N LYS A 87 4.04 17.07 19.06
CA LYS A 87 4.16 16.59 20.44
C LYS A 87 4.80 17.62 21.38
N GLY A 88 5.80 18.35 20.91
CA GLY A 88 6.48 19.43 21.65
C GLY A 88 5.78 20.79 21.61
N ALA A 89 4.72 20.95 20.79
CA ALA A 89 3.99 22.20 20.62
C ALA A 89 2.61 22.20 21.30
N ARG A 90 2.21 21.11 21.95
CA ARG A 90 0.85 20.95 22.54
C ARG A 90 0.53 21.93 23.66
N SER A 91 1.55 22.45 24.34
CA SER A 91 1.39 23.44 25.42
C SER A 91 1.51 24.89 24.94
N LEU A 92 1.65 25.12 23.64
CA LEU A 92 1.78 26.46 23.07
C LEU A 92 0.39 27.07 22.81
N PRO A 93 0.26 28.40 22.86
CA PRO A 93 -0.92 29.09 22.33
C PRO A 93 -1.14 28.75 20.86
N ILE A 94 -2.40 28.78 20.40
CA ILE A 94 -2.79 28.41 19.03
C ILE A 94 -1.93 29.15 17.98
N MET A 95 -1.69 30.44 18.18
CA MET A 95 -0.87 31.24 17.27
C MET A 95 0.58 30.74 17.16
N GLU A 96 1.17 30.33 18.29
CA GLU A 96 2.52 29.78 18.33
C GLU A 96 2.59 28.37 17.75
N MET A 97 1.53 27.57 17.90
CA MET A 97 1.40 26.27 17.21
C MET A 97 1.37 26.43 15.69
N VAL A 98 0.63 27.43 15.18
CA VAL A 98 0.57 27.72 13.73
C VAL A 98 1.93 28.15 13.21
N LYS A 99 2.61 29.07 13.91
CA LYS A 99 3.99 29.49 13.57
C LYS A 99 4.95 28.31 13.58
N TYR A 100 4.92 27.49 14.63
CA TYR A 100 5.75 26.29 14.74
C TYR A 100 5.55 25.34 13.56
N THR A 101 4.29 25.05 13.21
CA THR A 101 3.95 24.18 12.08
C THR A 101 4.48 24.75 10.77
N TRP A 102 4.28 26.07 10.54
CA TRP A 102 4.78 26.77 9.36
C TRP A 102 6.30 26.66 9.22
N PHE A 103 7.07 26.92 10.28
CA PHE A 103 8.52 26.82 10.25
C PHE A 103 9.00 25.38 10.01
N LYS A 104 8.38 24.40 10.67
CA LYS A 104 8.75 22.99 10.49
C LYS A 104 8.47 22.49 9.08
N LEU A 105 7.32 22.85 8.50
CA LEU A 105 6.99 22.51 7.12
C LEU A 105 7.97 23.16 6.13
N ASN A 106 8.25 24.46 6.28
CA ASN A 106 9.19 25.14 5.40
C ASN A 106 10.60 24.56 5.49
N ALA A 107 11.09 24.27 6.70
CA ALA A 107 12.38 23.61 6.88
C ALA A 107 12.43 22.24 6.20
N TYR A 108 11.36 21.43 6.35
CA TYR A 108 11.25 20.12 5.72
C TYR A 108 11.24 20.21 4.19
N PHE A 109 10.43 21.09 3.61
CA PHE A 109 10.38 21.25 2.16
C PHE A 109 11.68 21.80 1.59
N ASN A 110 12.35 22.72 2.29
CA ASN A 110 13.65 23.23 1.88
C ASN A 110 14.73 22.15 1.90
N ASP A 111 14.78 21.33 2.95
CA ASP A 111 15.68 20.16 3.04
C ASP A 111 15.40 19.16 1.90
N CYS A 112 14.12 18.85 1.64
CA CYS A 112 13.72 17.98 0.53
C CYS A 112 14.16 18.55 -0.82
N ARG A 113 13.95 19.85 -1.06
CA ARG A 113 14.37 20.56 -2.27
C ARG A 113 15.89 20.48 -2.45
N ASN A 114 16.65 20.79 -1.41
CA ASN A 114 18.12 20.77 -1.45
C ASN A 114 18.66 19.36 -1.75
N LYS A 115 18.09 18.32 -1.14
CA LYS A 115 18.41 16.93 -1.45
C LYS A 115 18.11 16.58 -2.91
N SER A 116 16.97 17.04 -3.43
CA SER A 116 16.60 16.80 -4.82
C SER A 116 17.53 17.52 -5.79
N ILE A 117 17.92 18.77 -5.50
CA ILE A 117 18.88 19.53 -6.31
C ILE A 117 20.26 18.87 -6.29
N ALA A 118 20.74 18.45 -5.11
CA ALA A 118 22.01 17.74 -5.00
C ALA A 118 22.03 16.44 -5.82
N GLN A 119 20.90 15.73 -5.88
CA GLN A 119 20.75 14.54 -6.73
C GLN A 119 20.78 14.89 -8.22
N LEU A 120 20.06 15.92 -8.64
CA LEU A 120 20.06 16.40 -10.03
C LEU A 120 21.47 16.83 -10.48
N ASN A 121 22.19 17.57 -9.63
CA ASN A 121 23.56 18.01 -9.91
C ASN A 121 24.55 16.84 -9.99
N SER A 122 24.25 15.71 -9.35
CA SER A 122 25.03 14.47 -9.46
C SER A 122 24.62 13.59 -10.66
N GLU A 123 23.83 14.14 -11.60
CA GLU A 123 23.27 13.45 -12.77
C GLU A 123 22.46 12.19 -12.44
N LYS A 124 22.01 12.06 -11.20
CA LYS A 124 21.20 10.92 -10.77
C LYS A 124 19.77 11.12 -11.27
N LYS A 125 19.35 10.24 -12.18
CA LYS A 125 18.00 10.23 -12.76
C LYS A 125 16.88 10.04 -11.73
N TRP A 126 17.16 9.40 -10.60
CA TRP A 126 16.17 9.06 -9.57
C TRP A 126 16.63 9.48 -8.18
N CYS A 127 15.65 9.83 -7.34
CA CYS A 127 15.90 10.06 -5.92
C CYS A 127 16.33 8.76 -5.23
N LYS A 128 17.08 8.87 -4.13
CA LYS A 128 17.57 7.72 -3.36
C LYS A 128 16.47 6.69 -3.07
N TYR A 129 15.29 7.16 -2.62
CA TYR A 129 14.16 6.27 -2.31
C TYR A 129 13.70 5.43 -3.51
N ALA A 130 13.47 6.07 -4.66
CA ALA A 130 13.04 5.38 -5.88
C ALA A 130 14.15 4.45 -6.41
N LEU A 131 15.41 4.89 -6.34
CA LEU A 131 16.57 4.09 -6.72
C LEU A 131 16.70 2.84 -5.84
N ASP A 132 16.52 2.96 -4.51
CA ASP A 132 16.58 1.85 -3.58
C ASP A 132 15.46 0.83 -3.82
N ILE A 133 14.26 1.28 -4.24
CA ILE A 133 13.18 0.38 -4.68
C ILE A 133 13.58 -0.34 -5.96
N PHE A 134 14.06 0.41 -6.95
CA PHE A 134 14.47 -0.17 -8.23
C PHE A 134 15.57 -1.21 -8.05
N MET A 135 16.62 -0.89 -7.29
CA MET A 135 17.74 -1.80 -7.06
C MET A 135 17.31 -3.05 -6.31
N ARG A 136 16.43 -2.92 -5.30
CA ARG A 136 15.82 -4.09 -4.64
C ARG A 136 15.03 -4.96 -5.60
N ASN A 137 14.24 -4.36 -6.49
CA ASN A 137 13.48 -5.11 -7.47
C ASN A 137 14.38 -5.75 -8.53
N LYS A 138 15.44 -5.05 -8.98
CA LYS A 138 16.44 -5.58 -9.90
C LYS A 138 17.12 -6.83 -9.33
N ALA A 139 17.62 -6.75 -8.09
CA ALA A 139 18.22 -7.88 -7.39
C ALA A 139 17.24 -9.06 -7.24
N LYS A 140 15.95 -8.80 -7.02
CA LYS A 140 14.94 -9.86 -7.00
C LYS A 140 14.78 -10.53 -8.36
N VAL A 141 14.69 -9.74 -9.44
CA VAL A 141 14.45 -10.24 -10.80
C VAL A 141 15.59 -11.12 -11.31
N GLU A 142 16.83 -10.91 -10.84
CA GLU A 142 17.99 -11.76 -11.19
C GLU A 142 17.74 -13.26 -10.90
N HIS A 143 16.86 -13.58 -9.97
CA HIS A 143 16.51 -14.95 -9.62
C HIS A 143 15.20 -15.45 -10.27
N HIS A 144 14.54 -14.63 -11.09
CA HIS A 144 13.29 -14.99 -11.77
C HIS A 144 13.58 -15.55 -13.16
N ARG A 145 12.75 -16.49 -13.62
CA ARG A 145 12.81 -17.00 -14.99
C ARG A 145 11.65 -16.43 -15.80
N VAL A 146 11.97 -15.82 -16.95
CA VAL A 146 10.96 -15.29 -17.87
C VAL A 146 10.97 -16.11 -19.16
N THR A 147 9.85 -16.77 -19.45
CA THR A 147 9.63 -17.52 -20.69
C THR A 147 8.67 -16.76 -21.59
N ARG A 148 9.07 -16.47 -22.82
CA ARG A 148 8.17 -15.83 -23.80
C ARG A 148 7.20 -16.86 -24.36
N LEU A 149 5.90 -16.61 -24.24
CA LEU A 149 4.85 -17.50 -24.74
C LEU A 149 4.39 -17.12 -26.15
N SER A 150 4.11 -15.83 -26.40
CA SER A 150 3.72 -15.34 -27.73
C SER A 150 4.27 -13.94 -28.00
N VAL A 151 4.93 -13.79 -29.16
CA VAL A 151 5.44 -12.49 -29.63
C VAL A 151 4.29 -11.57 -30.03
N GLN A 152 3.31 -12.10 -30.78
CA GLN A 152 2.19 -11.33 -31.31
C GLN A 152 1.28 -10.79 -30.20
N GLN A 153 1.06 -11.58 -29.15
CA GLN A 153 0.25 -11.19 -28.01
C GLN A 153 1.05 -10.48 -26.90
N GLN A 154 2.37 -10.37 -27.05
CA GLN A 154 3.30 -9.93 -26.01
C GLN A 154 3.04 -10.62 -24.66
N SER A 155 2.91 -11.95 -24.69
CA SER A 155 2.64 -12.76 -23.52
C SER A 155 3.89 -13.50 -23.02
N TYR A 156 4.02 -13.54 -21.69
CA TYR A 156 5.18 -14.04 -20.98
C TYR A 156 4.73 -14.84 -19.76
N GLN A 157 5.48 -15.87 -19.44
CA GLN A 157 5.40 -16.58 -18.16
C GLN A 157 6.58 -16.12 -17.29
N VAL A 158 6.31 -15.79 -16.04
CA VAL A 158 7.31 -15.39 -15.05
C VAL A 158 7.25 -16.36 -13.89
N ASP A 159 8.32 -17.16 -13.74
CA ASP A 159 8.49 -18.07 -12.61
C ASP A 159 9.34 -17.39 -11.53
N THR A 160 8.79 -17.31 -10.33
CA THR A 160 9.44 -16.72 -9.15
C THR A 160 10.11 -17.82 -8.32
N PRO A 161 11.34 -17.64 -7.83
CA PRO A 161 12.01 -18.65 -7.02
C PRO A 161 11.36 -18.76 -5.63
N HIS A 162 11.51 -19.91 -4.98
CA HIS A 162 11.08 -20.08 -3.59
C HIS A 162 11.85 -19.11 -2.67
N ASN A 163 11.13 -18.39 -1.80
CA ASN A 163 11.75 -17.45 -0.87
C ASN A 163 11.68 -18.00 0.57
N PRO A 164 12.79 -18.58 1.10
CA PRO A 164 12.77 -19.35 2.35
C PRO A 164 12.48 -18.51 3.61
N GLY A 165 12.53 -17.18 3.52
CA GLY A 165 12.27 -16.27 4.64
C GLY A 165 10.81 -15.85 4.82
N THR A 166 9.89 -16.34 3.99
CA THR A 166 8.49 -15.89 3.97
C THR A 166 7.54 -17.05 3.71
N THR A 167 6.67 -17.36 4.67
CA THR A 167 5.59 -18.35 4.49
C THR A 167 4.63 -17.89 3.39
N GLY A 168 4.62 -18.59 2.25
CA GLY A 168 3.70 -18.32 1.13
C GLY A 168 4.15 -17.26 0.12
N HIS A 169 5.45 -16.94 0.05
CA HIS A 169 6.01 -16.07 -0.99
C HIS A 169 7.13 -16.78 -1.76
N GLY A 170 7.09 -16.69 -3.09
CA GLY A 170 7.99 -17.43 -3.99
C GLY A 170 7.37 -18.74 -4.52
N ASP A 171 7.97 -19.32 -5.55
CA ASP A 171 7.49 -20.53 -6.26
C ASP A 171 6.12 -20.36 -6.97
N HIS A 172 5.87 -19.14 -7.47
CA HIS A 172 4.69 -18.83 -8.28
C HIS A 172 5.05 -18.76 -9.75
N THR A 173 4.20 -19.32 -10.60
CA THR A 173 4.19 -19.11 -12.04
C THR A 173 3.09 -18.12 -12.40
N ASN A 174 3.47 -16.98 -12.97
CA ASN A 174 2.53 -15.93 -13.34
C ASN A 174 2.54 -15.68 -14.84
N GLY A 175 1.36 -15.61 -15.46
CA GLY A 175 1.18 -15.15 -16.83
C GLY A 175 1.09 -13.62 -16.86
N VAL A 176 1.83 -12.99 -17.78
CA VAL A 176 1.85 -11.54 -18.01
C VAL A 176 1.54 -11.27 -19.47
N ASN A 177 0.57 -10.40 -19.74
CA ASN A 177 0.25 -9.92 -21.08
C ASN A 177 0.47 -8.41 -21.15
N LEU A 178 1.47 -7.98 -21.92
CA LEU A 178 1.84 -6.56 -21.99
C LEU A 178 0.86 -5.73 -22.83
N LEU A 179 0.22 -6.32 -23.86
CA LEU A 179 -0.78 -5.62 -24.67
C LEU A 179 -2.04 -5.34 -23.88
N GLN A 180 -2.54 -6.36 -23.15
CA GLN A 180 -3.73 -6.24 -22.31
C GLN A 180 -3.43 -5.60 -20.95
N ARG A 181 -2.15 -5.40 -20.61
CA ARG A 181 -1.68 -4.89 -19.31
C ARG A 181 -2.19 -5.72 -18.13
N THR A 182 -2.22 -7.04 -18.28
CA THR A 182 -2.73 -7.97 -17.26
C THR A 182 -1.62 -8.85 -16.69
N CYS A 183 -1.80 -9.28 -15.44
CA CYS A 183 -0.96 -10.24 -14.74
C CYS A 183 -1.87 -11.24 -14.00
N THR A 184 -1.50 -12.52 -13.97
CA THR A 184 -2.18 -13.52 -13.12
C THR A 184 -1.63 -13.56 -11.70
N CYS A 185 -0.56 -12.79 -11.44
CA CYS A 185 -0.14 -12.46 -10.10
C CYS A 185 -1.23 -11.66 -9.41
#